data_AF-A0AAW9J619-F1
#
_entry.id   AF-A0AAW9J619-F1
#
_cell.length_a   1.000
_cell.length_b   1.000
_cell.length_c   1.000
_cell.angle_alpha   90.00
_cell.angle_beta   90.00
_cell.angle_gamma   90.00
#
_symmetry.space_group_name_H-M   'P 1'
#
loop_
_entity.id
_entity.type
_entity.pdbx_description
1 polymer ?
#
loop_
_entity_poly.entity_id
_entity_poly.type
_entity_poly.pdbx_seq_one_letter_code
_entity_poly.pdbx_strand_id
1 'polypeptide(L)'
;MNYRIVNTNNNKYIEFASEVWKLSSEQDVLDCISICMENDVYTIMLHSNVLSEDFFNLKTRLAGMALQKFINYHVKVAVIIEDEGRY
;
A
#
# COMPACT_ATOMS: atom_id res chain seq x y z
N MET A 1 10.07 -6.96 -3.72
CA MET A 1 8.75 -6.28 -3.74
C MET A 1 8.10 -6.58 -5.08
N ASN A 2 6.91 -7.17 -5.10
CA ASN A 2 6.19 -7.51 -6.33
C ASN A 2 4.99 -6.55 -6.49
N TYR A 3 4.87 -5.95 -7.67
CA TYR A 3 3.74 -5.10 -8.03
C TYR A 3 3.38 -5.28 -9.50
N ARG A 4 2.17 -4.88 -9.86
CA ARG A 4 1.76 -4.76 -11.26
C ARG A 4 0.97 -3.49 -11.49
N ILE A 5 1.05 -2.95 -12.70
CA ILE A 5 0.25 -1.80 -13.12
C ILE A 5 -1.01 -2.36 -13.77
N VAL A 6 -2.17 -1.98 -13.23
CA VAL A 6 -3.48 -2.38 -13.74
C VAL A 6 -4.14 -1.20 -14.43
N ASN A 7 -4.71 -1.46 -15.61
CA ASN A 7 -5.49 -0.49 -16.37
C ASN A 7 -6.86 -1.08 -16.68
N THR A 8 -7.91 -0.51 -16.08
CA THR A 8 -9.30 -0.98 -16.20
C THR A 8 -10.26 0.19 -16.18
N ASN A 9 -11.19 0.27 -17.14
CA ASN A 9 -12.28 1.25 -17.17
C ASN A 9 -11.82 2.70 -16.89
N ASN A 10 -10.79 3.16 -17.63
CA ASN A 10 -10.12 4.45 -17.46
C ASN A 10 -9.38 4.69 -16.14
N ASN A 11 -9.33 3.71 -15.23
CA ASN A 11 -8.56 3.79 -14.01
C ASN A 11 -7.21 3.08 -14.19
N LYS A 12 -6.13 3.77 -13.81
CA LYS A 12 -4.77 3.23 -13.75
C LYS A 12 -4.33 3.22 -12.29
N TYR A 13 -3.93 2.06 -11.78
CA TYR A 13 -3.45 1.92 -10.41
C TYR A 13 -2.32 0.89 -10.32
N ILE A 14 -1.50 1.00 -9.28
CA ILE A 14 -0.47 0.01 -8.98
C ILE A 14 -1.02 -0.93 -7.91
N GLU A 15 -1.03 -2.21 -8.19
CA GLU A 15 -1.42 -3.23 -7.22
C GLU A 15 -0.18 -3.86 -6.60
N PHE A 16 -0.10 -3.82 -5.27
CA PHE A 16 0.88 -4.54 -4.48
C PHE A 16 0.21 -5.77 -3.88
N ALA A 17 0.66 -6.94 -4.33
CA ALA A 17 0.26 -8.24 -3.83
C ALA A 17 1.51 -9.11 -3.70
N SER A 18 1.80 -9.59 -2.50
CA SER A 18 2.97 -10.41 -2.22
C SER A 18 2.75 -11.22 -0.95
N GLU A 19 3.15 -12.49 -0.97
CA GLU A 19 3.22 -13.31 0.24
C GLU A 19 4.53 -13.11 1.02
N VAL A 20 5.58 -12.62 0.35
CA VAL A 20 6.95 -12.56 0.90
C VAL A 20 7.29 -11.16 1.41
N TRP A 21 7.00 -10.12 0.63
CA TRP A 21 7.33 -8.75 1.02
C TRP A 21 6.19 -8.13 1.86
N LYS A 22 6.57 -7.36 2.88
CA LYS A 22 5.66 -6.64 3.76
C LYS A 22 6.05 -5.18 3.85
N LEU A 23 5.07 -4.29 3.85
CA LEU A 23 5.21 -2.89 4.23
C LEU A 23 5.37 -2.84 5.76
N SER A 24 6.61 -2.71 6.21
CA SER A 24 7.01 -2.85 7.61
C SER A 24 7.77 -1.64 8.17
N SER A 25 8.17 -0.72 7.30
CA SER A 25 9.02 0.41 7.63
C SER A 25 8.65 1.67 6.84
N GLU A 26 9.23 2.79 7.23
CA GLU A 26 9.16 4.03 6.47
C GLU A 26 9.78 3.91 5.07
N GLN A 27 10.87 3.15 4.95
CA GLN A 27 11.53 2.92 3.66
C GLN A 27 10.59 2.18 2.70
N ASP A 28 9.89 1.14 3.17
CA ASP A 28 8.92 0.39 2.36
C ASP A 28 7.84 1.32 1.78
N VAL A 29 7.34 2.28 2.58
CA VAL A 29 6.36 3.27 2.13
C VAL A 29 6.94 4.19 1.05
N LEU A 30 8.18 4.65 1.25
CA LEU A 30 8.88 5.51 0.28
C LEU A 30 9.17 4.76 -1.02
N ASP A 31 9.46 3.47 -0.96
CA ASP A 31 9.68 2.63 -2.13
C ASP A 31 8.37 2.49 -2.94
N CYS A 32 7.23 2.27 -2.29
CA CYS A 32 5.92 2.28 -2.95
C CYS A 32 5.65 3.63 -3.64
N ILE A 33 5.96 4.75 -2.99
CA ILE A 33 5.79 6.10 -3.55
C ILE A 33 6.72 6.32 -4.75
N SER A 34 7.96 5.82 -4.67
CA SER A 34 8.93 5.94 -5.75
C SER A 34 8.43 5.23 -7.01
N ILE A 35 7.85 4.03 -6.86
CA ILE A 35 7.20 3.30 -7.96
C ILE A 35 6.01 4.09 -8.55
N CYS A 36 5.23 4.77 -7.71
CA CYS A 36 4.14 5.64 -8.17
C CYS A 36 4.66 6.75 -9.09
N MET A 37 5.74 7.41 -8.66
CA MET A 37 6.37 8.52 -9.39
C MET A 37 7.01 8.04 -10.70
N GLU A 38 7.73 6.92 -10.67
CA GLU A 38 8.36 6.34 -11.86
C GLU A 38 7.36 5.98 -12.96
N ASN A 39 6.15 5.58 -12.58
CA ASN A 39 5.12 5.10 -13.51
C ASN A 39 4.05 6.16 -13.86
N ASP A 40 4.14 7.35 -13.26
CA ASP A 40 3.12 8.39 -13.30
C ASP A 40 1.72 7.83 -12.95
N VAL A 41 1.64 7.15 -11.81
CA VAL A 41 0.41 6.55 -11.26
C VAL A 41 0.34 6.78 -9.76
N TYR A 42 -0.55 7.67 -9.33
CA TYR A 42 -0.70 8.05 -7.92
C TYR A 42 -1.90 7.39 -7.24
N THR A 43 -2.27 6.19 -7.69
CA THR A 43 -3.30 5.36 -7.07
C THR A 43 -2.74 3.97 -6.85
N ILE A 44 -2.79 3.49 -5.61
CA ILE A 44 -2.30 2.17 -5.24
C ILE A 44 -3.39 1.34 -4.59
N MET A 45 -3.31 0.03 -4.83
CA MET A 45 -4.14 -0.98 -4.18
C MET A 45 -3.21 -1.93 -3.42
N LEU A 46 -3.42 -2.03 -2.11
CA LEU A 46 -2.67 -2.91 -1.22
C LEU A 46 -3.57 -4.04 -0.78
N HIS A 47 -3.11 -5.28 -0.87
CA HIS A 47 -3.76 -6.40 -0.20
C HIS A 47 -3.35 -6.44 1.27
N SER A 48 -4.22 -6.88 2.18
CA SER A 48 -3.92 -6.97 3.61
C SER A 48 -2.68 -7.83 3.88
N ASN A 49 -2.43 -8.83 3.02
CA ASN A 49 -1.24 -9.68 3.09
C ASN A 49 0.08 -8.94 2.83
N VAL A 50 0.10 -7.75 2.20
CA VAL A 50 1.33 -6.96 2.06
C VAL A 50 1.56 -6.02 3.24
N LEU A 51 0.61 -5.89 4.15
CA LEU A 51 0.76 -5.09 5.36
C LEU A 51 1.36 -5.96 6.46
N SER A 52 2.38 -5.47 7.16
CA SER A 52 2.90 -6.17 8.35
C SER A 52 1.88 -6.12 9.50
N GLU A 53 1.99 -7.02 10.47
CA GLU A 53 1.16 -6.99 11.69
C GLU A 53 1.29 -5.65 12.44
N ASP A 54 2.50 -5.07 12.41
CA ASP A 54 2.79 -3.77 13.00
C ASP A 54 1.98 -2.64 12.38
N PHE A 55 1.51 -2.78 11.14
CA PHE A 55 0.63 -1.80 10.51
C PHE A 55 -0.70 -1.70 11.25
N PHE A 56 -1.24 -2.84 11.70
CA PHE A 56 -2.49 -2.91 12.45
C PHE A 56 -2.30 -2.57 13.94
N ASN A 57 -1.09 -2.75 14.48
CA ASN A 57 -0.75 -2.32 15.83
C ASN A 57 -0.42 -0.82 15.88
N LEU A 58 -1.42 0.02 16.11
CA LEU A 58 -1.26 1.49 16.10
C LEU A 58 -0.18 2.04 17.07
N LYS A 59 0.23 1.28 18.09
CA LYS A 59 1.33 1.69 19.00
C LYS A 59 2.68 1.77 18.30
N THR A 60 2.88 1.03 17.23
CA THR A 60 4.11 1.06 16.41
C THR A 60 4.24 2.36 15.62
N ARG A 61 3.13 3.08 15.44
CA ARG A 61 2.99 4.28 14.60
C ARG A 61 3.20 4.04 13.10
N LEU A 62 3.36 2.79 12.66
CA LEU A 62 3.62 2.44 11.26
C LEU A 62 2.48 2.91 10.35
N ALA A 63 1.22 2.58 10.66
CA ALA A 63 0.07 3.03 9.88
C ALA A 63 -0.05 4.57 9.84
N GLY A 64 0.17 5.25 10.96
CA GLY A 64 0.10 6.71 11.01
C GLY A 64 1.16 7.37 10.13
N MET A 65 2.41 6.88 10.19
CA MET A 65 3.50 7.35 9.34
C MET A 65 3.24 7.07 7.86
N ALA A 66 2.75 5.86 7.53
CA ALA A 66 2.42 5.48 6.15
C ALA A 66 1.31 6.38 5.57
N LEU A 67 0.19 6.54 6.29
CA LEU A 67 -0.93 7.38 5.89
C LEU A 67 -0.51 8.84 5.70
N GLN A 68 0.31 9.37 6.62
CA GLN A 68 0.82 10.73 6.51
C GLN A 68 1.65 10.92 5.22
N LYS A 69 2.51 9.96 4.87
CA LYS A 69 3.28 10.02 3.62
C LYS A 69 2.40 9.91 2.38
N PHE A 70 1.45 8.99 2.35
CA PHE A 70 0.54 8.89 1.23
C PHE A 70 -0.22 10.20 1.00
N ILE A 71 -0.65 10.88 2.07
CA ILE A 71 -1.25 12.21 1.99
C ILE A 71 -0.26 13.26 1.46
N ASN A 72 0.95 13.34 2.03
CA ASN A 72 1.96 14.34 1.66
C ASN A 72 2.40 14.22 0.19
N TYR A 73 2.43 13.01 -0.35
CA TYR A 73 2.81 12.72 -1.74
C TYR A 73 1.61 12.58 -2.68
N HIS A 74 0.40 12.90 -2.21
CA HIS A 74 -0.84 12.84 -2.98
C HIS A 74 -1.13 11.46 -3.61
N VAL A 75 -0.71 10.39 -2.95
CA VAL A 75 -0.99 9.00 -3.36
C VAL A 75 -2.32 8.56 -2.77
N LYS A 76 -3.26 8.18 -3.63
CA LYS A 76 -4.54 7.56 -3.23
C LYS A 76 -4.32 6.08 -2.94
N VAL A 77 -4.81 5.62 -1.80
CA VAL A 77 -4.61 4.23 -1.34
C VAL A 77 -5.95 3.55 -1.13
N ALA A 78 -6.10 2.36 -1.68
CA ALA A 78 -7.13 1.40 -1.31
C ALA A 78 -6.48 0.19 -0.66
N VAL A 79 -7.07 -0.31 0.43
CA VAL A 79 -6.64 -1.55 1.08
C VAL A 79 -7.74 -2.58 0.93
N ILE A 80 -7.42 -3.74 0.36
CA ILE A 80 -8.30 -4.91 0.36
C ILE A 80 -8.02 -5.71 1.61
N ILE A 81 -9.04 -5.88 2.43
CA ILE A 81 -8.99 -6.73 3.62
C ILE A 81 -9.83 -7.96 3.32
N GLU A 82 -9.23 -9.14 3.40
CA GLU A 82 -9.96 -10.40 3.34
C GLU A 82 -10.83 -10.51 4.59
N ASP A 83 -12.15 -10.59 4.41
CA ASP A 83 -13.10 -10.78 5.49
C ASP A 83 -13.13 -12.26 5.89
N GLU A 84 -12.33 -12.62 6.89
CA GLU A 84 -12.50 -13.89 7.61
C GLU A 84 -13.68 -13.75 8.57
N GLY A 85 -14.92 -13.84 8.06
CA GLY A 85 -16.18 -13.58 8.76
C GLY A 85 -16.23 -14.01 10.23
N ARG A 86 -15.73 -13.16 11.13
CA ARG A 86 -15.74 -13.32 12.59
C ARG A 86 -16.43 -12.13 13.20
N TYR A 87 -17.76 -12.23 13.22
CA TYR A 87 -18.61 -11.58 14.22
C TYR A 87 -18.64 -12.44 15.49
#